data_AF-A0A0A0KIR6-F1
#
_entry.id   AF-A0A0A0KIR6-F1
#
_cell.length_a   1.000
_cell.length_b   1.000
_cell.length_c   1.000
_cell.angle_alpha   90.00
_cell.angle_beta   90.00
_cell.angle_gamma   90.00
#
_symmetry.space_group_name_H-M   'P 1'
#
loop_
_entity.id
_entity.type
_entity.pdbx_description
1 polymer ?
#
loop_
_entity_poly.entity_id
_entity_poly.type
_entity_poly.pdbx_seq_one_letter_code
_entity_poly.pdbx_strand_id
1 'polypeptide(L)'
;MNSQALPGIIAKTLERYERHSYGALEASLPPKDTERWYQEYLKLKAEVEALQYSQRRFLGEELDDLETKELDQLEIQLEMSLKQIRSTKRQTMFDQLSDLQKKEDKLLETNQALRKKLEESSAAIHHTSWDSSEPNNLQYCRQPEAFLQLNNNIIALENSYNPTEVTNEENVVNSGADGNGLSSHWMLL
;
A
#
# COMPACT_ATOMS: atom_id res chain seq x y z
N MET A 1 -20.46 -66.65 7.47
CA MET A 1 -19.94 -65.30 7.77
C MET A 1 -20.95 -64.32 7.21
N ASN A 2 -21.81 -63.75 8.06
CA ASN A 2 -22.97 -62.97 7.65
C ASN A 2 -22.57 -61.52 7.35
N SER A 3 -22.30 -61.21 6.08
CA SER A 3 -21.97 -59.85 5.61
C SER A 3 -23.18 -59.11 5.04
N GLN A 4 -24.38 -59.32 5.58
CA GLN A 4 -25.61 -58.73 5.01
C GLN A 4 -26.47 -58.04 6.08
N ALA A 5 -25.92 -57.02 6.73
CA ALA A 5 -26.66 -56.13 7.61
C ALA A 5 -26.01 -54.73 7.68
N LEU A 6 -25.88 -54.04 6.54
CA LEU A 6 -25.29 -52.70 6.48
C LEU A 6 -26.21 -51.60 5.88
N PRO A 7 -27.05 -51.83 4.86
CA PRO A 7 -27.82 -50.71 4.29
C PRO A 7 -28.95 -50.22 5.22
N GLY A 8 -29.59 -51.12 5.96
CA GLY A 8 -30.69 -50.75 6.87
C GLY A 8 -30.24 -50.07 8.16
N ILE A 9 -29.02 -50.33 8.64
CA ILE A 9 -28.50 -49.71 9.87
C ILE A 9 -28.02 -48.28 9.59
N ILE A 10 -27.39 -48.07 8.43
CA ILE A 10 -26.97 -46.74 7.98
C ILE A 10 -28.20 -45.88 7.71
N ALA A 11 -29.21 -46.40 7.01
CA ALA A 11 -30.48 -45.71 6.80
C ALA A 11 -31.17 -45.33 8.13
N LYS A 12 -31.27 -46.25 9.09
CA LYS A 12 -31.84 -45.98 10.42
C LYS A 12 -31.01 -45.01 11.26
N THR A 13 -29.69 -45.00 11.06
CA THR A 13 -28.80 -44.07 11.76
C THR A 13 -28.89 -42.68 11.14
N LEU A 14 -28.97 -42.58 9.81
CA LEU A 14 -29.27 -41.34 9.09
C LEU A 14 -30.63 -40.78 9.45
N GLU A 15 -31.69 -41.61 9.43
CA GLU A 15 -33.06 -41.21 9.81
C GLU A 15 -33.13 -40.70 11.25
N ARG A 16 -32.43 -41.36 12.19
CA ARG A 16 -32.31 -40.87 13.57
C ARG A 16 -31.53 -39.57 13.64
N TYR A 17 -30.43 -39.45 12.90
CA TYR A 17 -29.63 -38.22 12.88
C TYR A 17 -30.44 -37.05 12.32
N GLU A 18 -31.15 -37.26 11.21
CA GLU A 18 -32.04 -36.29 10.57
C GLU A 18 -33.16 -35.86 11.53
N ARG A 19 -33.82 -36.80 12.20
CA ARG A 19 -34.90 -36.48 13.15
C ARG A 19 -34.41 -35.71 14.40
N HIS A 20 -33.15 -35.90 14.81
CA HIS A 20 -32.61 -35.24 16.01
C HIS A 20 -31.80 -33.97 15.69
N SER A 21 -31.18 -33.87 14.52
CA SER A 21 -30.42 -32.68 14.10
C SER A 21 -31.30 -31.69 13.32
N TYR A 22 -32.19 -32.17 12.45
CA TYR A 22 -33.11 -31.33 11.67
C TYR A 22 -34.52 -31.32 12.24
N GLY A 23 -35.04 -32.43 12.77
CA GLY A 23 -36.38 -32.45 13.36
C GLY A 23 -36.54 -31.55 14.60
N ALA A 24 -35.48 -31.36 15.40
CA ALA A 24 -35.46 -30.40 16.49
C ALA A 24 -35.27 -28.94 16.00
N LEU A 25 -34.58 -28.76 14.88
CA LEU A 25 -34.33 -27.45 14.26
C LEU A 25 -35.58 -26.95 13.51
N GLU A 26 -36.26 -27.80 12.73
CA GLU A 26 -37.54 -27.52 12.05
C GLU A 26 -38.72 -27.39 13.01
N ALA A 27 -38.74 -28.13 14.13
CA ALA A 27 -39.77 -27.96 15.15
C ALA A 27 -39.56 -26.73 16.04
N SER A 28 -38.31 -26.23 16.15
CA SER A 28 -37.96 -25.07 16.96
C SER A 28 -37.87 -23.76 16.18
N LEU A 29 -37.54 -23.79 14.88
CA LEU A 29 -37.59 -22.64 14.00
C LEU A 29 -38.93 -22.63 13.26
N PRO A 30 -39.78 -21.60 13.44
CA PRO A 30 -40.97 -21.48 12.61
C PRO A 30 -40.55 -21.47 11.13
N PRO A 31 -41.33 -22.06 10.21
CA PRO A 31 -41.02 -22.08 8.76
C PRO A 31 -40.66 -20.70 8.20
N LYS A 32 -41.21 -19.67 8.83
CA LYS A 32 -40.99 -18.26 8.53
C LYS A 32 -39.56 -17.79 8.83
N ASP A 33 -38.91 -18.35 9.86
CA ASP A 33 -37.52 -18.02 10.19
C ASP A 33 -36.55 -18.71 9.23
N THR A 34 -36.80 -19.96 8.85
CA THR A 34 -35.98 -20.66 7.84
C THR A 34 -36.04 -19.97 6.48
N GLU A 35 -37.25 -19.57 6.05
CA GLU A 35 -37.46 -18.77 4.84
C GLU A 35 -36.75 -17.40 4.94
N ARG A 36 -36.84 -16.75 6.10
CA ARG A 36 -36.15 -15.47 6.35
C ARG A 36 -34.64 -15.63 6.26
N TRP A 37 -34.05 -16.65 6.89
CA TRP A 37 -32.62 -16.92 6.82
C TRP A 37 -32.15 -17.22 5.39
N TYR A 38 -32.97 -17.94 4.63
CA TYR A 38 -32.70 -18.19 3.22
C TYR A 38 -32.74 -16.90 2.39
N GLN A 39 -33.71 -16.02 2.62
CA GLN A 39 -33.77 -14.71 1.96
C GLN A 39 -32.57 -13.83 2.32
N GLU A 40 -32.16 -13.79 3.59
CA GLU A 40 -30.95 -13.06 4.00
C GLU A 40 -29.69 -13.64 3.36
N TYR A 41 -29.59 -14.97 3.26
CA TYR A 41 -28.50 -15.62 2.52
C TYR A 41 -28.48 -15.21 1.03
N LEU A 42 -29.64 -15.19 0.36
CA LEU A 42 -29.72 -14.77 -1.04
C LEU A 42 -29.30 -13.31 -1.23
N LYS A 43 -29.69 -12.41 -0.32
CA LYS A 43 -29.24 -11.01 -0.34
C LYS A 43 -27.71 -10.92 -0.21
N LEU A 44 -27.16 -11.58 0.81
CA LEU A 44 -25.71 -11.59 1.05
C LEU A 44 -24.95 -12.17 -0.15
N LYS A 45 -25.46 -13.25 -0.74
CA LYS A 45 -24.88 -13.86 -1.93
C LYS A 45 -24.85 -12.87 -3.10
N ALA A 46 -25.95 -12.16 -3.35
CA ALA A 46 -26.02 -11.15 -4.40
C ALA A 46 -25.04 -9.99 -4.15
N GLU A 47 -24.87 -9.54 -2.91
CA GLU A 47 -23.88 -8.51 -2.55
C GLU A 47 -22.45 -8.97 -2.82
N VAL A 48 -22.11 -10.22 -2.46
CA VAL A 48 -20.79 -10.79 -2.74
C VAL A 48 -20.53 -10.89 -4.24
N GLU A 49 -21.50 -11.37 -5.02
CA GLU A 49 -21.38 -11.48 -6.47
C GLU A 49 -21.20 -10.09 -7.12
N ALA A 50 -21.97 -9.09 -6.68
CA ALA A 50 -21.83 -7.71 -7.16
C ALA A 50 -20.46 -7.11 -6.81
N LEU A 51 -19.95 -7.36 -5.60
CA LEU A 51 -18.63 -6.89 -5.18
C LEU A 51 -17.51 -7.55 -5.99
N GLN A 52 -17.58 -8.86 -6.23
CA GLN A 52 -16.62 -9.58 -7.06
C GLN A 52 -16.64 -9.09 -8.51
N TYR A 53 -17.83 -8.84 -9.04
CA TYR A 53 -18.01 -8.28 -10.38
C TYR A 53 -17.38 -6.87 -10.49
N SER A 54 -17.61 -6.02 -9.49
CA SER A 54 -16.96 -4.71 -9.40
C SER A 54 -15.43 -4.82 -9.29
N GLN A 55 -14.92 -5.77 -8.51
CA GLN A 55 -13.47 -6.01 -8.40
C GLN A 55 -12.85 -6.37 -9.74
N ARG A 56 -13.46 -7.28 -10.51
CA ARG A 56 -12.99 -7.66 -11.85
C ARG A 56 -12.92 -6.44 -12.79
N ARG A 57 -13.93 -5.57 -12.75
CA ARG A 57 -13.90 -4.30 -13.50
C ARG A 57 -12.72 -3.41 -13.12
N PHE A 58 -12.43 -3.24 -11.82
CA PHE A 58 -11.23 -2.50 -11.38
C PHE A 58 -9.90 -3.15 -11.82
N LEU A 59 -9.90 -4.45 -12.09
CA LEU A 59 -8.76 -5.18 -12.64
C LEU A 59 -8.69 -5.15 -14.18
N GLY A 60 -9.64 -4.47 -14.83
CA GLY A 60 -9.72 -4.35 -16.28
C GLY A 60 -10.40 -5.54 -16.97
N GLU A 61 -11.12 -6.37 -16.23
CA GLU A 61 -11.86 -7.53 -16.73
C GLU A 61 -13.35 -7.19 -16.92
N GLU A 62 -14.05 -7.92 -17.80
CA GLU A 62 -15.51 -7.82 -18.01
C GLU A 62 -15.99 -6.38 -18.31
N LEU A 63 -15.24 -5.65 -19.15
CA LEU A 63 -15.50 -4.25 -19.49
C LEU A 63 -16.45 -4.05 -20.70
N ASP A 64 -16.72 -5.10 -21.47
CA ASP A 64 -17.45 -5.03 -22.74
C ASP A 64 -18.89 -4.51 -22.59
N ASP A 65 -19.47 -4.68 -21.41
CA ASP A 65 -20.85 -4.29 -21.09
C ASP A 65 -20.98 -2.85 -20.55
N LEU A 66 -19.87 -2.11 -20.34
CA LEU A 66 -19.92 -0.73 -19.83
C LEU A 66 -20.18 0.29 -20.95
N GLU A 67 -20.99 1.29 -20.63
CA GLU A 67 -21.05 2.49 -21.46
C GLU A 67 -19.79 3.35 -21.30
N THR A 68 -19.48 4.18 -22.29
CA THR A 68 -18.29 5.06 -22.26
C THR A 68 -18.25 5.93 -21.00
N LYS A 69 -19.39 6.46 -20.55
CA LYS A 69 -19.48 7.26 -19.32
C LYS A 69 -19.15 6.47 -18.05
N GLU A 70 -19.50 5.19 -18.01
CA GLU A 70 -19.19 4.31 -16.88
C GLU A 70 -17.71 3.95 -16.89
N LEU A 71 -17.12 3.76 -18.07
CA LEU A 71 -15.69 3.55 -18.24
C LEU A 71 -14.88 4.78 -17.80
N ASP A 72 -15.30 5.98 -18.18
CA ASP A 72 -14.69 7.24 -17.74
C ASP A 72 -14.73 7.38 -16.20
N GLN A 73 -15.85 7.03 -15.57
CA GLN A 73 -15.97 7.04 -14.12
C GLN A 73 -15.04 6.03 -13.45
N LEU A 74 -14.92 4.83 -14.02
CA LEU A 74 -14.01 3.80 -13.53
C LEU A 74 -12.54 4.25 -13.62
N GLU A 75 -12.16 4.88 -14.73
CA GLU A 75 -10.83 5.45 -14.92
C GLU A 75 -10.52 6.52 -13.88
N ILE A 76 -11.43 7.47 -13.66
CA ILE A 76 -11.27 8.53 -12.65
C ILE A 76 -11.09 7.92 -11.25
N GLN A 77 -11.88 6.90 -10.89
CA GLN A 77 -11.75 6.23 -9.59
C GLN A 77 -10.39 5.54 -9.42
N LEU A 78 -9.89 4.88 -10.47
CA LEU A 78 -8.57 4.28 -10.48
C LEU A 78 -7.46 5.33 -10.37
N GLU A 79 -7.58 6.44 -11.10
CA GLU A 79 -6.60 7.53 -11.04
C GLU A 79 -6.53 8.15 -9.63
N MET A 80 -7.69 8.45 -9.05
CA MET A 80 -7.78 9.02 -7.69
C MET A 80 -7.19 8.07 -6.64
N SER A 81 -7.54 6.79 -6.68
CA SER A 81 -7.03 5.80 -5.74
C SER A 81 -5.51 5.61 -5.89
N LEU A 82 -5.00 5.54 -7.12
CA LEU A 82 -3.57 5.44 -7.40
C LEU A 82 -2.80 6.68 -6.91
N LYS A 83 -3.35 7.88 -7.13
CA LYS A 83 -2.81 9.13 -6.58
C LYS A 83 -2.71 9.07 -5.06
N GLN A 84 -3.75 8.59 -4.40
CA GLN A 84 -3.77 8.46 -2.94
C GLN A 84 -2.73 7.44 -2.44
N ILE A 85 -2.61 6.28 -3.08
CA ILE A 85 -1.61 5.25 -2.75
C ILE A 85 -0.20 5.83 -2.88
N ARG A 86 0.09 6.48 -4.01
CA ARG A 86 1.39 7.11 -4.26
C ARG A 86 1.69 8.20 -3.22
N SER A 87 0.71 9.04 -2.90
CA SER A 87 0.84 10.08 -1.87
C SER A 87 1.18 9.48 -0.51
N THR A 88 0.42 8.47 -0.08
CA THR A 88 0.62 7.79 1.20
C THR A 88 1.99 7.12 1.28
N LYS A 89 2.41 6.44 0.20
CA LYS A 89 3.74 5.81 0.11
C LYS A 89 4.85 6.85 0.22
N ARG A 90 4.71 7.98 -0.48
CA ARG A 90 5.68 9.09 -0.43
C ARG A 90 5.77 9.69 0.97
N GLN A 91 4.63 9.99 1.58
CA GLN A 91 4.60 10.53 2.94
C GLN A 91 5.29 9.59 3.93
N THR A 92 4.99 8.29 3.86
CA THR A 92 5.62 7.28 4.72
C THR A 92 7.15 7.25 4.55
N MET A 93 7.64 7.33 3.30
CA MET A 93 9.08 7.37 3.03
C MET A 93 9.72 8.66 3.55
N PHE A 94 9.04 9.79 3.41
CA PHE A 94 9.51 11.08 3.91
C PHE A 94 9.61 11.08 5.44
N ASP A 95 8.61 10.53 6.12
CA ASP A 95 8.60 10.43 7.59
C ASP A 95 9.77 9.55 8.08
N GLN A 96 9.99 8.40 7.43
CA GLN A 96 11.13 7.52 7.72
C GLN A 96 12.48 8.21 7.48
N LEU A 97 12.60 8.99 6.40
CA LEU A 97 13.81 9.74 6.11
C LEU A 97 14.08 10.80 7.18
N SER A 98 13.05 11.56 7.57
CA SER A 98 13.15 12.58 8.61
C SER A 98 13.58 11.97 9.96
N ASP A 99 13.02 10.81 10.30
CA ASP A 99 13.39 10.11 11.54
C ASP A 99 14.82 9.59 11.52
N LEU A 100 15.31 9.12 10.37
CA LEU A 100 16.70 8.71 10.20
C LEU A 100 17.65 9.89 10.29
N GLN A 101 17.33 11.03 9.67
CA GLN A 101 18.12 12.25 9.76
C GLN A 101 18.25 12.74 11.22
N LYS A 102 17.15 12.77 11.96
CA LYS A 102 17.18 13.13 13.39
C LYS A 102 18.04 12.18 14.22
N LYS A 103 18.10 10.89 13.86
CA LYS A 103 18.97 9.91 14.52
C LYS A 103 20.43 10.13 14.15
N GLU A 104 20.72 10.42 12.88
CA GLU A 104 22.06 10.78 12.40
C GLU A 104 22.59 11.99 13.17
N ASP A 105 21.81 13.07 13.28
CA ASP A 105 22.20 14.28 13.99
C ASP A 105 22.54 14.01 15.46
N LYS A 106 21.70 13.25 16.16
CA LYS A 106 21.95 12.84 17.56
C LYS A 106 23.21 11.98 17.70
N LEU A 107 23.46 11.08 16.76
CA LEU A 107 24.66 10.26 16.77
C LEU A 107 25.91 11.10 16.49
N LEU A 108 25.83 12.08 15.60
CA LEU A 108 26.93 13.01 15.34
C LEU A 108 27.23 13.86 16.59
N GLU A 109 26.21 14.41 17.24
CA GLU A 109 26.37 15.20 18.47
C GLU A 109 27.01 14.38 19.60
N THR A 110 26.48 13.17 19.83
CA THR A 110 27.03 12.27 20.87
C THR A 110 28.44 11.81 20.54
N ASN A 111 28.75 11.49 19.28
CA ASN A 111 30.10 11.11 18.86
C ASN A 111 31.08 12.27 19.06
N GLN A 112 30.69 13.50 18.70
CA GLN A 112 31.49 14.70 18.92
C GLN A 112 31.76 14.94 20.41
N ALA A 113 30.74 14.80 21.27
CA ALA A 113 30.89 14.93 22.72
C ALA A 113 31.85 13.87 23.30
N LEU A 114 31.77 12.63 22.82
CA LEU A 114 32.67 11.55 23.22
C LEU A 114 34.11 11.79 22.78
N ARG A 115 34.32 12.27 21.54
CA ARG A 115 35.66 12.64 21.04
C ARG A 115 36.29 13.72 21.90
N LYS A 116 35.52 14.76 22.26
CA LYS A 116 35.99 15.82 23.16
C LYS A 116 36.37 15.28 24.55
N LYS A 117 35.55 14.42 25.14
CA LYS A 117 35.85 13.77 26.42
C LYS A 117 37.11 12.89 26.36
N LEU A 118 37.32 12.19 25.24
CA LEU A 118 38.51 11.36 25.04
C LEU A 118 39.76 12.24 24.97
N GLU A 119 39.70 13.35 24.23
CA GLU A 119 40.79 14.33 24.14
C GLU A 119 41.11 14.92 25.52
N GLU A 120 40.11 15.37 26.28
CA GLU A 120 40.27 15.87 27.65
C GLU A 120 40.90 14.81 28.59
N SER A 121 40.47 13.55 28.51
CA SER A 121 41.05 12.45 29.29
C SER A 121 42.48 12.12 28.87
N SER A 122 42.79 12.15 27.57
CA SER A 122 44.15 11.92 27.07
C SER A 122 45.09 13.06 27.46
N ALA A 123 44.61 14.31 27.45
CA ALA A 123 45.36 15.46 27.92
C ALA A 123 45.65 15.36 29.43
N ALA A 124 44.69 14.89 30.24
CA ALA A 124 44.90 14.64 31.66
C ALA A 124 45.94 13.52 31.93
N ILE A 125 45.99 12.49 31.09
CA ILE A 125 46.99 11.41 31.16
C ILE A 125 48.38 11.90 30.69
N HIS A 126 48.45 12.71 29.62
CA HIS A 126 49.71 13.32 29.18
C HIS A 126 50.25 14.35 30.18
N HIS A 127 49.41 15.03 30.96
CA HIS A 127 49.88 15.94 32.01
C HIS A 127 50.49 15.20 33.23
N THR A 128 50.25 13.89 33.35
CA THR A 128 50.85 13.00 34.37
C THR A 128 52.00 12.14 33.85
N SER A 129 52.15 11.98 32.53
CA SER A 129 53.24 11.23 31.90
C SER A 129 54.02 12.14 30.96
N TRP A 130 55.16 12.65 31.43
CA TRP A 130 56.12 13.35 30.59
C TRP A 130 56.63 12.41 29.48
N ASP A 131 56.65 12.98 28.28
CA ASP A 131 57.46 12.60 27.12
C ASP A 131 56.87 11.62 26.07
N SER A 132 56.98 12.12 24.83
CA SER A 132 57.10 11.41 23.57
C SER A 132 55.86 10.88 22.81
N SER A 133 55.80 11.39 21.57
CA SER A 133 55.24 10.83 20.33
C SER A 133 53.83 11.29 19.89
N GLU A 134 53.82 11.93 18.70
CA GLU A 134 52.68 12.43 17.92
C GLU A 134 51.54 11.41 17.75
N PRO A 135 50.29 11.87 17.56
CA PRO A 135 49.30 11.10 16.84
C PRO A 135 48.99 11.70 15.47
N ASN A 136 49.30 10.88 14.46
CA ASN A 136 48.80 10.93 13.11
C ASN A 136 47.30 11.25 13.03
N ASN A 137 46.98 12.22 12.17
CA ASN A 137 45.96 12.17 11.13
C ASN A 137 44.79 11.18 11.35
N LEU A 138 43.66 11.69 11.82
CA LEU A 138 42.34 11.10 11.60
C LEU A 138 41.50 12.03 10.71
N GLN A 139 41.93 12.16 9.45
CA GLN A 139 41.09 12.61 8.34
C GLN A 139 40.01 11.55 8.07
N TYR A 140 38.95 11.55 8.88
CA TYR A 140 37.68 10.92 8.51
C TYR A 140 36.53 11.82 8.90
N CYS A 141 36.30 12.81 8.05
CA CYS A 141 34.95 13.28 7.77
C CYS A 141 34.88 13.53 6.26
N ARG A 142 34.53 12.50 5.49
CA ARG A 142 33.97 12.69 4.16
C ARG A 142 32.49 12.36 4.29
N GLN A 143 31.69 13.37 4.66
CA GLN A 143 30.27 13.29 4.35
C GLN A 143 30.13 13.26 2.81
N PRO A 144 29.35 12.34 2.23
CA PRO A 144 29.07 12.44 0.81
C PRO A 144 28.05 13.57 0.63
N GLU A 145 28.54 14.77 0.29
CA GLU A 145 27.73 15.88 -0.24
C GLU A 145 26.78 15.42 -1.37
N ALA A 146 27.13 14.33 -2.05
CA ALA A 146 26.31 13.64 -3.04
C ALA A 146 24.92 13.21 -2.53
N PHE A 147 24.76 12.89 -1.23
CA PHE A 147 23.45 12.49 -0.69
C PHE A 147 22.50 13.68 -0.56
N LEU A 148 23.00 14.83 -0.11
CA LEU A 148 22.21 16.07 0.01
C LEU A 148 21.82 16.64 -1.36
N GLN A 149 22.68 16.48 -2.37
CA GLN A 149 22.43 16.99 -3.71
C GLN A 149 21.38 16.18 -4.50
N LEU A 150 21.32 14.85 -4.29
CA LEU A 150 20.25 14.02 -4.82
C LEU A 150 18.87 14.44 -4.24
N ASN A 151 18.83 14.81 -2.96
CA ASN A 151 17.59 15.16 -2.26
C ASN A 151 16.97 16.47 -2.77
N ASN A 152 17.78 17.47 -3.13
CA ASN A 152 17.30 18.72 -3.71
C ASN A 152 16.69 18.51 -5.11
N ASN A 153 17.22 17.56 -5.89
CA ASN A 153 16.70 17.26 -7.23
C ASN A 153 15.34 16.55 -7.17
N ILE A 154 15.11 15.72 -6.15
CA ILE A 154 13.80 15.08 -5.92
C ILE A 154 12.74 16.14 -5.58
N ILE A 155 13.09 17.14 -4.76
CA ILE A 155 12.22 18.27 -4.42
C ILE A 155 11.95 19.16 -5.65
N ALA A 156 12.95 19.39 -6.53
CA ALA A 156 12.78 20.22 -7.73
C ALA A 156 11.84 19.59 -8.77
N LEU A 157 11.85 18.26 -8.91
CA LEU A 157 10.91 17.52 -9.76
C LEU A 157 9.45 17.65 -9.27
N GLU A 158 9.24 17.94 -7.97
CA GLU A 158 7.91 18.11 -7.36
C GLU A 158 7.24 19.46 -7.69
N ASN A 159 8.02 20.48 -8.07
CA ASN A 159 7.48 21.80 -8.46
C ASN A 159 7.19 21.94 -9.96
N SER A 160 7.65 20.99 -10.79
CA SER A 160 7.49 21.04 -12.24
C SER A 160 6.25 20.31 -12.76
N TYR A 161 5.58 19.51 -11.93
CA TYR A 161 4.44 18.69 -12.34
C TYR A 161 3.15 19.10 -11.61
N ASN A 162 2.61 20.23 -12.04
CA ASN A 162 1.22 20.63 -11.82
C ASN A 162 0.48 20.48 -13.16
N PRO A 163 -0.40 19.47 -13.35
CA PRO A 163 -1.28 19.44 -14.50
C PRO A 163 -2.67 19.88 -14.05
N THR A 164 -2.91 21.18 -13.98
CA THR A 164 -4.28 21.72 -14.01
C THR A 164 -4.26 23.13 -14.59
N GLU A 165 -4.57 23.27 -15.88
CA GLU A 165 -5.39 24.36 -16.39
C GLU A 165 -6.29 23.81 -17.50
N VAL A 166 -7.47 23.34 -17.12
CA VAL A 166 -8.63 23.34 -18.01
C VAL A 166 -9.27 24.71 -17.81
N THR A 167 -8.97 25.65 -18.70
CA THR A 167 -9.73 26.89 -18.86
C THR A 167 -10.46 26.85 -20.18
N ASN A 168 -11.79 26.80 -20.08
CA ASN A 168 -12.70 26.98 -21.18
C ASN A 168 -12.59 28.41 -21.70
N GLU A 169 -12.16 28.59 -22.94
CA GLU A 169 -12.50 29.78 -23.74
C GLU A 169 -12.95 29.34 -25.14
N GLU A 170 -14.22 29.61 -25.45
CA GLU A 170 -14.75 29.59 -26.81
C GLU A 170 -14.20 30.80 -27.59
N ASN A 171 -13.43 30.59 -28.67
CA ASN A 171 -13.62 31.30 -29.95
C ASN A 171 -12.70 30.78 -31.08
N VAL A 172 -13.33 30.13 -32.06
CA VAL A 172 -13.23 30.36 -33.52
C VAL A 172 -11.85 30.41 -34.22
N VAL A 173 -11.73 29.49 -35.21
CA VAL A 173 -10.96 29.52 -36.48
C VAL A 173 -9.55 28.90 -36.55
N ASN A 174 -9.55 27.66 -37.06
CA ASN A 174 -8.90 27.17 -38.28
C ASN A 174 -7.40 26.78 -38.31
N SER A 175 -7.23 25.57 -38.86
CA SER A 175 -6.08 25.00 -39.60
C SER A 175 -4.82 24.54 -38.86
N GLY A 176 -4.45 23.29 -39.15
CA GLY A 176 -3.06 22.81 -39.11
C GLY A 176 -2.89 21.52 -38.33
N ALA A 177 -3.12 20.38 -39.00
CA ALA A 177 -2.54 19.11 -38.55
C ALA A 177 -1.01 19.23 -38.59
N ASP A 178 -0.34 18.88 -37.50
CA ASP A 178 0.93 18.15 -37.55
C ASP A 178 1.14 17.44 -36.22
N GLY A 179 1.19 16.11 -36.31
CA GLY A 179 1.29 15.22 -35.17
C GLY A 179 2.66 15.31 -34.51
N ASN A 180 2.64 15.54 -33.20
CA ASN A 180 3.71 15.12 -32.31
C ASN A 180 3.06 14.35 -31.17
N GLY A 181 2.90 13.05 -31.38
CA GLY A 181 2.56 12.11 -30.33
C GLY A 181 3.67 12.09 -29.30
N LEU A 182 3.46 12.81 -28.20
CA LEU A 182 4.21 12.68 -26.97
C LEU A 182 3.98 11.26 -26.43
N SER A 183 4.80 10.32 -26.90
CA SER A 183 4.94 9.02 -26.25
C SER A 183 5.62 9.28 -24.91
N SER A 184 4.81 9.31 -23.84
CA SER A 184 5.29 9.40 -22.48
C SER A 184 6.27 8.26 -22.20
N HIS A 185 7.50 8.63 -21.84
CA HIS A 185 8.68 7.79 -21.62
C HIS A 185 8.46 6.61 -20.65
N TRP A 186 7.35 6.57 -19.91
CA TRP A 186 6.94 5.44 -19.07
C TRP A 186 6.47 4.19 -19.83
N MET A 187 6.22 4.30 -21.14
CA MET A 187 5.70 3.17 -21.95
C MET A 187 6.80 2.22 -22.46
N LEU A 188 8.06 2.38 -22.05
CA LEU A 188 9.20 1.53 -22.44
C LEU A 188 9.91 0.86 -21.25
N LEU A 189 9.15 0.43 -20.24
CA LEU A 189 9.63 -0.51 -19.21
C LEU A 189 8.67 -1.67 -19.03
#